data_AF-A0A940CQU0-F1
#
_entry.id   AF-A0A940CQU0-F1
#
_cell.length_a   1.000
_cell.length_b   1.000
_cell.length_c   1.000
_cell.angle_alpha   90.00
_cell.angle_beta   90.00
_cell.angle_gamma   90.00
#
_symmetry.space_group_name_H-M   'P 1'
#
loop_
_entity.id
_entity.type
_entity.pdbx_description
1 polymer ?
#
loop_
_entity_poly.entity_id
_entity_poly.type
_entity_poly.pdbx_seq_one_letter_code
_entity_poly.pdbx_strand_id
1 'polypeptide(L)'
;MKLANQVSIHETINSVYQKVNSDGTTNVADRYEAQEKIRCRNFCDKGLSCQLCSNGPCRIVPGKIERGVCGIDASGMVMRNLIHKVTLGLAAYTHHCREAAKTLKATALGQSPFFITDTAKLDQLAETLDVTGADTNEKAIGVADVIISALSEDSASPSLLVEKFAPESRKKVWRELGILPGGPASELVDASARIMTNIDTDWVSLAKLGLRLGIASTYGALIPLELIQDILFGTPTPHEADVDLGIIDPNYVNIMPNGHEPFMGVALIQAARRPDVQEKARRAGAKGVRIVGSIETGQELMQRFDCDDVFVGLTGNWISQEFALTTGGVDLFAMDMNCSLPTLPEYAARYGTTLVSVSKLVNITGVDLHIDYDPVKAEEQALELIDLAIANFKRRKGNPVQRGLKKTRIVTGFSNEAVLNALGGSLNLLLDVIKQGHIKGVVALVSCTSLKNGPHDSLNVQVAKELIKRDILVLTAGCGNAACQVAGLNTIEAQELAGEGLKAVCRQLGIPPVLSFGTCTDTGRLVMLVNAVADALGVDPAQLPVAVTAPEYMEQKATVDAFAAVASGLYTHVSPVPPVTGAPEVVKLLTEDVAGLVGGKIAVGDDPETIADGILEHINKKRAGLGL
;
A
#
# COMPACT_ATOMS: atom_id res chain seq x y z
N MET A 1 -7.99 -7.45 24.59
CA MET A 1 -8.19 -6.03 24.95
C MET A 1 -9.59 -5.67 24.54
N LYS A 2 -10.45 -5.14 25.44
CA LYS A 2 -11.68 -4.47 24.97
C LYS A 2 -11.24 -3.15 24.35
N LEU A 3 -11.67 -2.85 23.13
CA LEU A 3 -11.54 -1.50 22.62
C LEU A 3 -12.54 -0.71 23.46
N ALA A 4 -12.04 0.08 24.42
CA ALA A 4 -12.91 0.90 25.27
C ALA A 4 -13.64 1.96 24.40
N ASN A 5 -14.23 3.00 25.00
CA ASN A 5 -14.87 4.11 24.26
C ASN A 5 -13.95 4.86 23.25
N GLN A 6 -12.71 4.42 23.06
CA GLN A 6 -11.73 4.90 22.11
C GLN A 6 -11.32 3.77 21.17
N VAL A 7 -11.91 3.74 19.97
CA VAL A 7 -11.68 2.71 18.93
C VAL A 7 -10.54 3.09 17.98
N SER A 8 -10.12 4.36 18.00
CA SER A 8 -9.05 4.91 17.18
C SER A 8 -8.21 5.92 17.97
N ILE A 9 -6.99 6.20 17.52
CA ILE A 9 -6.25 7.38 18.01
C ILE A 9 -6.78 8.69 17.42
N HIS A 10 -7.52 8.63 16.32
CA HIS A 10 -8.02 9.81 15.62
C HIS A 10 -9.32 10.31 16.27
N GLU A 11 -9.30 11.57 16.70
CA GLU A 11 -10.42 12.23 17.37
C GLU A 11 -11.71 12.15 16.54
N THR A 12 -11.62 12.43 15.24
CA THR A 12 -12.75 12.44 14.32
C THR A 12 -13.42 11.07 14.21
N ILE A 13 -12.63 9.99 14.15
CA ILE A 13 -13.16 8.62 14.13
C ILE A 13 -13.91 8.31 15.43
N ASN A 14 -13.36 8.68 16.58
CA ASN A 14 -14.04 8.46 17.87
C ASN A 14 -15.32 9.30 18.00
N SER A 15 -15.34 10.51 17.45
CA SER A 15 -16.53 11.36 17.42
C SER A 15 -17.65 10.73 16.58
N VAL A 16 -17.33 10.29 15.36
CA VAL A 16 -18.28 9.63 14.47
C VAL A 16 -18.72 8.27 15.00
N TYR A 17 -17.83 7.53 15.66
CA TYR A 17 -18.14 6.25 16.32
C TYR A 17 -19.28 6.38 17.33
N GLN A 18 -19.38 7.47 18.09
CA GLN A 18 -20.52 7.69 18.99
C GLN A 18 -21.85 7.74 18.24
N LYS A 19 -21.86 8.34 17.05
CA LYS A 19 -23.06 8.36 16.19
C LYS A 19 -23.38 6.97 15.63
N VAL A 20 -22.38 6.22 15.16
CA VAL A 20 -22.57 4.84 14.68
C VAL A 20 -23.23 3.99 15.78
N ASN A 21 -22.74 4.11 17.01
CA ASN A 21 -23.28 3.41 18.17
C ASN A 21 -24.68 3.88 18.56
N SER A 22 -24.95 5.19 18.59
CA SER A 22 -26.30 5.71 18.91
C SER A 22 -27.35 5.30 17.88
N ASP A 23 -26.91 5.17 16.64
CA ASP A 23 -27.70 4.66 15.54
C ASP A 23 -27.91 3.13 15.68
N GLY A 24 -27.03 2.40 16.37
CA GLY A 24 -27.10 0.94 16.49
C GLY A 24 -26.71 0.22 15.20
N THR A 25 -25.84 0.84 14.40
CA THR A 25 -25.21 0.21 13.23
C THR A 25 -23.96 -0.53 13.68
N THR A 26 -23.71 -1.74 13.18
CA THR A 26 -22.45 -2.44 13.46
C THR A 26 -21.26 -1.75 12.80
N ASN A 27 -20.11 -1.75 13.44
CA ASN A 27 -18.86 -1.27 12.85
C ASN A 27 -17.72 -2.30 12.97
N VAL A 28 -16.60 -1.99 12.32
CA VAL A 28 -15.41 -2.83 12.31
C VAL A 28 -14.89 -3.17 13.72
N ALA A 29 -15.00 -2.26 14.69
CA ALA A 29 -14.60 -2.54 16.08
C ALA A 29 -15.53 -3.56 16.74
N ASP A 30 -16.85 -3.41 16.61
CA ASP A 30 -17.82 -4.40 17.12
C ASP A 30 -17.57 -5.79 16.53
N ARG A 31 -17.36 -5.85 15.20
CA ARG A 31 -17.09 -7.11 14.50
C ARG A 31 -15.77 -7.72 14.93
N TYR A 32 -14.74 -6.92 15.15
CA TYR A 32 -13.46 -7.38 15.71
C TYR A 32 -13.64 -7.94 17.12
N GLU A 33 -14.34 -7.24 18.01
CA GLU A 33 -14.58 -7.72 19.38
C GLU A 33 -15.39 -9.02 19.42
N ALA A 34 -16.38 -9.16 18.53
CA ALA A 34 -17.15 -10.39 18.39
C ALA A 34 -16.25 -11.57 18.00
N GLN A 35 -15.35 -11.38 17.02
CA GLN A 35 -14.40 -12.40 16.58
C GLN A 35 -13.31 -12.70 17.63
N GLU A 36 -12.86 -11.68 18.37
CA GLU A 36 -11.81 -11.85 19.38
C GLU A 36 -12.22 -12.82 20.50
N LYS A 37 -13.51 -12.85 20.84
CA LYS A 37 -14.08 -13.76 21.86
C LYS A 37 -14.03 -15.23 21.45
N ILE A 38 -14.07 -15.52 20.15
CA ILE A 38 -14.10 -16.89 19.60
C ILE A 38 -12.85 -17.25 18.79
N ARG A 39 -11.82 -16.39 18.81
CA ARG A 39 -10.63 -16.56 17.97
C ARG A 39 -9.95 -17.91 18.21
N CYS A 40 -9.63 -18.60 17.12
CA CYS A 40 -8.98 -19.92 17.15
C CYS A 40 -7.48 -19.81 17.48
N ARG A 41 -7.16 -19.54 18.75
CA ARG A 41 -5.79 -19.26 19.22
C ARG A 41 -4.82 -20.44 19.11
N ASN A 42 -5.34 -21.66 19.27
CA ASN A 42 -4.51 -22.86 19.32
C ASN A 42 -4.10 -23.39 17.94
N PHE A 43 -4.82 -22.98 16.88
CA PHE A 43 -4.59 -23.52 15.53
C PHE A 43 -4.43 -22.43 14.49
N CYS A 44 -5.43 -21.58 14.26
CA CYS A 44 -5.38 -20.58 13.19
C CYS A 44 -4.33 -19.49 13.48
N ASP A 45 -4.29 -18.96 14.70
CA ASP A 45 -3.29 -17.95 15.10
C ASP A 45 -1.85 -18.49 15.07
N LYS A 46 -1.68 -19.82 15.13
CA LYS A 46 -0.36 -20.50 15.07
C LYS A 46 -0.02 -21.05 13.69
N GLY A 47 -0.95 -21.01 12.73
CA GLY A 47 -0.80 -21.61 11.40
C GLY A 47 -0.96 -23.14 11.33
N LEU A 48 -1.41 -23.78 12.43
CA LEU A 48 -1.53 -25.24 12.57
C LEU A 48 -2.90 -25.79 12.13
N SER A 49 -3.53 -25.17 11.12
CA SER A 49 -4.77 -25.67 10.53
C SER A 49 -4.74 -25.59 9.01
N CYS A 50 -5.31 -26.60 8.33
CA CYS A 50 -5.37 -26.70 6.88
C CYS A 50 -6.73 -27.19 6.42
N GLN A 51 -7.31 -26.55 5.39
CA GLN A 51 -8.62 -26.88 4.80
C GLN A 51 -8.57 -27.06 3.28
N LEU A 52 -7.39 -27.37 2.73
CA LEU A 52 -7.17 -27.40 1.27
C LEU A 52 -7.78 -28.61 0.54
N CYS A 53 -8.27 -29.63 1.25
CA CYS A 53 -8.84 -30.83 0.63
C CYS A 53 -9.96 -31.45 1.49
N SER A 54 -10.73 -32.36 0.87
CA SER A 54 -11.89 -33.03 1.48
C SER A 54 -11.56 -34.03 2.59
N ASN A 55 -10.30 -34.42 2.76
CA ASN A 55 -9.85 -35.19 3.93
C ASN A 55 -9.76 -34.32 5.20
N GLY A 56 -9.67 -32.99 5.04
CA GLY A 56 -9.63 -32.04 6.14
C GLY A 56 -11.01 -31.74 6.76
N PRO A 57 -11.10 -30.74 7.66
CA PRO A 57 -10.01 -29.88 8.12
C PRO A 57 -8.99 -30.64 8.98
N CYS A 58 -7.70 -30.45 8.71
CA CYS A 58 -6.61 -30.98 9.56
C CYS A 58 -6.17 -29.93 10.59
N ARG A 59 -5.81 -30.38 11.78
CA ARG A 59 -5.17 -29.58 12.84
C ARG A 59 -4.00 -30.35 13.43
N ILE A 60 -2.88 -29.67 13.59
CA ILE A 60 -1.69 -30.26 14.21
C ILE A 60 -1.67 -29.91 15.69
N VAL A 61 -1.46 -30.92 16.53
CA VAL A 61 -1.29 -30.80 17.98
C VAL A 61 0.10 -31.34 18.32
N PRO A 62 1.10 -30.46 18.51
CA PRO A 62 2.45 -30.88 18.88
C PRO A 62 2.45 -31.80 20.11
N GLY A 63 3.19 -32.89 20.04
CA GLY A 63 3.27 -34.00 20.99
C GLY A 63 2.15 -35.03 20.90
N LYS A 64 1.15 -34.88 20.02
CA LYS A 64 -0.04 -35.77 19.98
C LYS A 64 -0.50 -36.13 18.58
N ILE A 65 -0.70 -35.12 17.72
CA ILE A 65 -1.17 -35.27 16.34
C ILE A 65 -0.22 -34.45 15.48
N GLU A 66 0.86 -35.09 15.02
CA GLU A 66 1.98 -34.41 14.37
C GLU A 66 1.78 -34.14 12.87
N ARG A 67 0.76 -34.76 12.27
CA ARG A 67 0.56 -34.73 10.82
C ARG A 67 -0.90 -34.51 10.45
N GLY A 68 -1.12 -33.86 9.32
CA GLY A 68 -2.40 -33.91 8.63
C GLY A 68 -2.64 -35.29 8.00
N VAL A 69 -3.86 -35.53 7.51
CA VAL A 69 -4.23 -36.83 6.88
C VAL A 69 -3.31 -37.20 5.73
N CYS A 70 -2.85 -36.23 4.94
CA CYS A 70 -1.92 -36.48 3.84
C CYS A 70 -0.45 -36.67 4.27
N GLY A 71 -0.16 -36.59 5.57
CA GLY A 71 1.18 -36.76 6.11
C GLY A 71 2.00 -35.46 6.26
N ILE A 72 1.51 -34.30 5.81
CA ILE A 72 2.21 -33.02 6.00
C ILE A 72 2.36 -32.69 7.50
N ASP A 73 3.53 -32.21 7.89
CA ASP A 73 3.86 -31.80 9.26
C ASP A 73 3.55 -30.30 9.52
N ALA A 74 3.93 -29.82 10.72
CA ALA A 74 3.70 -28.44 11.14
C ALA A 74 4.40 -27.44 10.22
N SER A 75 5.68 -27.68 9.90
CA SER A 75 6.50 -26.76 9.12
C SER A 75 6.00 -26.64 7.68
N GLY A 76 5.72 -27.77 7.02
CA GLY A 76 5.14 -27.78 5.68
C GLY A 76 3.76 -27.11 5.65
N MET A 77 2.90 -27.40 6.64
CA MET A 77 1.56 -26.79 6.72
C MET A 77 1.62 -25.28 6.90
N VAL A 78 2.39 -24.82 7.88
CA VAL A 78 2.54 -23.40 8.21
C VAL A 78 3.11 -22.63 7.02
N MET A 79 4.20 -23.14 6.42
CA MET A 79 4.86 -22.44 5.32
C MET A 79 3.96 -22.40 4.08
N ARG A 80 3.26 -23.49 3.75
CA ARG A 80 2.31 -23.51 2.62
C ARG A 80 1.16 -22.53 2.82
N ASN A 81 0.60 -22.47 4.03
CA ASN A 81 -0.43 -21.50 4.40
C ASN A 81 0.06 -20.05 4.25
N LEU A 82 1.33 -19.78 4.58
CA LEU A 82 1.94 -18.46 4.37
C LEU A 82 2.09 -18.15 2.88
N ILE A 83 2.60 -19.09 2.07
CA ILE A 83 2.77 -18.87 0.62
C ILE A 83 1.42 -18.65 -0.09
N HIS A 84 0.32 -19.27 0.35
CA HIS A 84 -1.01 -18.91 -0.16
C HIS A 84 -1.30 -17.41 -0.05
N LYS A 85 -0.92 -16.76 1.06
CA LYS A 85 -1.11 -15.32 1.22
C LYS A 85 -0.17 -14.52 0.33
N VAL A 86 1.09 -14.94 0.22
CA VAL A 86 2.09 -14.31 -0.65
C VAL A 86 1.65 -14.34 -2.12
N THR A 87 1.15 -15.48 -2.60
CA THR A 87 0.62 -15.63 -3.97
C THR A 87 -0.54 -14.67 -4.25
N LEU A 88 -1.45 -14.47 -3.29
CA LEU A 88 -2.55 -13.50 -3.44
C LEU A 88 -2.05 -12.05 -3.50
N GLY A 89 -1.01 -11.72 -2.74
CA GLY A 89 -0.36 -10.40 -2.82
C GLY A 89 0.25 -10.13 -4.20
N LEU A 90 1.02 -11.09 -4.73
CA LEU A 90 1.59 -10.98 -6.08
C LEU A 90 0.50 -10.86 -7.16
N ALA A 91 -0.62 -11.58 -7.00
CA ALA A 91 -1.74 -11.53 -7.94
C ALA A 91 -2.36 -10.13 -8.03
N ALA A 92 -2.53 -9.45 -6.90
CA ALA A 92 -3.05 -8.08 -6.86
C ALA A 92 -2.14 -7.11 -7.62
N TYR A 93 -0.83 -7.11 -7.33
CA TYR A 93 0.12 -6.23 -8.00
C TYR A 93 0.29 -6.54 -9.48
N THR A 94 0.31 -7.82 -9.85
CA THR A 94 0.39 -8.25 -11.26
C THR A 94 -0.85 -7.80 -12.05
N HIS A 95 -2.03 -7.84 -11.44
CA HIS A 95 -3.25 -7.31 -12.06
C HIS A 95 -3.16 -5.80 -12.27
N HIS A 96 -2.82 -5.05 -11.22
CA HIS A 96 -2.76 -3.60 -11.30
C HIS A 96 -1.71 -3.13 -12.33
N CYS A 97 -0.51 -3.72 -12.33
CA CYS A 97 0.53 -3.45 -13.34
C CYS A 97 0.02 -3.66 -14.77
N ARG A 98 -0.77 -4.72 -15.00
CA ARG A 98 -1.37 -4.99 -16.31
C ARG A 98 -2.41 -3.96 -16.70
N GLU A 99 -3.29 -3.54 -15.79
CA GLU A 99 -4.31 -2.53 -16.09
C GLU A 99 -3.69 -1.13 -16.28
N ALA A 100 -2.61 -0.81 -15.58
CA ALA A 100 -1.80 0.39 -15.82
C ALA A 100 -1.17 0.37 -17.23
N ALA A 101 -0.53 -0.73 -17.63
CA ALA A 101 0.06 -0.87 -18.96
C ALA A 101 -0.99 -0.78 -20.09
N LYS A 102 -2.17 -1.38 -19.91
CA LYS A 102 -3.29 -1.23 -20.85
C LYS A 102 -3.78 0.22 -20.93
N THR A 103 -3.85 0.91 -19.80
CA THR A 103 -4.23 2.32 -19.75
C THR A 103 -3.19 3.18 -20.47
N LEU A 104 -1.89 2.93 -20.30
CA LEU A 104 -0.82 3.59 -21.05
C LEU A 104 -0.97 3.38 -22.55
N LYS A 105 -1.21 2.14 -22.98
CA LYS A 105 -1.41 1.81 -24.39
C LYS A 105 -2.63 2.51 -24.98
N ALA A 106 -3.78 2.47 -24.31
CA ALA A 106 -4.99 3.15 -24.77
C ALA A 106 -4.80 4.67 -24.86
N THR A 107 -4.06 5.26 -23.91
CA THR A 107 -3.70 6.68 -23.90
C THR A 107 -2.83 7.05 -25.09
N ALA A 108 -1.77 6.27 -25.35
CA ALA A 108 -0.88 6.49 -26.49
C ALA A 108 -1.56 6.30 -27.86
N LEU A 109 -2.62 5.48 -27.92
CA LEU A 109 -3.46 5.33 -29.11
C LEU A 109 -4.50 6.46 -29.29
N GLY A 110 -4.57 7.41 -28.35
CA GLY A 110 -5.58 8.48 -28.35
C GLY A 110 -7.00 7.99 -28.09
N GLN A 111 -7.15 6.87 -27.37
CA GLN A 111 -8.44 6.23 -27.10
C GLN A 111 -8.94 6.47 -25.68
N SER A 112 -8.09 6.90 -24.75
CA SER A 112 -8.47 7.23 -23.38
C SER A 112 -8.56 8.76 -23.18
N PRO A 113 -9.16 9.25 -22.07
CA PRO A 113 -9.18 10.67 -21.74
C PRO A 113 -7.87 11.16 -21.08
N PHE A 114 -6.89 10.28 -20.88
CA PHE A 114 -5.66 10.62 -20.19
C PHE A 114 -4.60 11.17 -21.16
N PHE A 115 -3.47 11.59 -20.60
CA PHE A 115 -2.34 12.12 -21.36
C PHE A 115 -1.04 11.51 -20.85
N ILE A 116 -0.01 11.50 -21.69
CA ILE A 116 1.36 11.23 -21.24
C ILE A 116 1.90 12.54 -20.66
N THR A 117 1.97 12.61 -19.33
CA THR A 117 2.32 13.83 -18.59
C THR A 117 3.81 13.92 -18.29
N ASP A 118 4.49 12.78 -18.08
CA ASP A 118 5.93 12.72 -17.84
C ASP A 118 6.68 12.01 -18.99
N THR A 119 7.05 12.80 -20.00
CA THR A 119 7.79 12.30 -21.17
C THR A 119 9.23 11.92 -20.85
N ALA A 120 9.86 12.59 -19.89
CA ALA A 120 11.23 12.28 -19.48
C ALA A 120 11.32 10.90 -18.81
N LYS A 121 10.35 10.60 -17.94
CA LYS A 121 10.24 9.28 -17.31
C LYS A 121 9.89 8.18 -18.31
N LEU A 122 9.03 8.48 -19.30
CA LEU A 122 8.78 7.56 -20.40
C LEU A 122 10.07 7.25 -21.18
N ASP A 123 10.87 8.28 -21.49
CA ASP A 123 12.13 8.10 -22.21
C ASP A 123 13.13 7.25 -21.42
N GLN A 124 13.27 7.51 -20.12
CA GLN A 124 14.12 6.70 -19.23
C GLN A 124 13.66 5.24 -19.16
N LEU A 125 12.34 5.01 -19.04
CA LEU A 125 11.79 3.65 -19.00
C LEU A 125 11.96 2.95 -20.35
N ALA A 126 11.74 3.65 -21.46
CA ALA A 126 11.96 3.12 -22.80
C ALA A 126 13.44 2.74 -23.02
N GLU A 127 14.38 3.59 -22.62
CA GLU A 127 15.82 3.28 -22.66
C GLU A 127 16.15 2.05 -21.79
N THR A 128 15.63 1.99 -20.57
CA THR A 128 15.84 0.85 -19.66
C THR A 128 15.35 -0.46 -20.28
N LEU A 129 14.23 -0.43 -21.00
CA LEU A 129 13.60 -1.60 -21.63
C LEU A 129 14.06 -1.85 -23.08
N ASP A 130 15.05 -1.11 -23.58
CA ASP A 130 15.52 -1.16 -24.96
C ASP A 130 14.40 -0.94 -26.01
N VAL A 131 13.40 -0.11 -25.66
CA VAL A 131 12.27 0.24 -26.53
C VAL A 131 12.59 1.49 -27.34
N THR A 132 12.48 1.39 -28.66
CA THR A 132 12.59 2.52 -29.59
C THR A 132 11.22 2.88 -30.19
N GLY A 133 10.99 4.17 -30.46
CA GLY A 133 9.81 4.64 -31.20
C GLY A 133 10.10 5.99 -31.86
N ALA A 134 9.41 6.29 -32.96
CA ALA A 134 9.62 7.54 -33.70
C ALA A 134 9.10 8.77 -32.93
N ASP A 135 8.10 8.57 -32.07
CA ASP A 135 7.53 9.60 -31.22
C ASP A 135 7.16 9.07 -29.81
N THR A 136 6.61 9.96 -28.97
CA THR A 136 6.17 9.65 -27.60
C THR A 136 5.12 8.53 -27.56
N ASN A 137 4.18 8.51 -28.51
CA ASN A 137 3.10 7.53 -28.52
C ASN A 137 3.61 6.15 -28.93
N GLU A 138 4.44 6.07 -29.97
CA GLU A 138 5.08 4.81 -30.36
C GLU A 138 5.93 4.22 -29.22
N LYS A 139 6.71 5.06 -28.52
CA LYS A 139 7.47 4.65 -27.34
C LYS A 139 6.56 4.12 -26.22
N ALA A 140 5.49 4.83 -25.88
CA ALA A 140 4.55 4.40 -24.84
C ALA A 140 3.83 3.09 -25.19
N ILE A 141 3.47 2.88 -26.46
CA ILE A 141 2.90 1.61 -26.93
C ILE A 141 3.94 0.49 -26.77
N GLY A 142 5.18 0.71 -27.20
CA GLY A 142 6.26 -0.27 -27.07
C GLY A 142 6.56 -0.63 -25.62
N VAL A 143 6.63 0.36 -24.73
CA VAL A 143 6.80 0.16 -23.27
C VAL A 143 5.66 -0.66 -22.70
N ALA A 144 4.41 -0.31 -23.00
CA ALA A 144 3.24 -1.04 -22.54
C ALA A 144 3.25 -2.50 -23.02
N ASP A 145 3.58 -2.74 -24.29
CA ASP A 145 3.62 -4.09 -24.86
C ASP A 145 4.75 -4.95 -24.28
N VAL A 146 5.94 -4.38 -24.07
CA VAL A 146 7.06 -5.07 -23.40
C VAL A 146 6.69 -5.44 -21.98
N ILE A 147 6.11 -4.52 -21.20
CA ILE A 147 5.70 -4.80 -19.81
C ILE A 147 4.63 -5.90 -19.78
N ILE A 148 3.59 -5.82 -20.61
CA ILE A 148 2.54 -6.86 -20.68
C ILE A 148 3.14 -8.22 -21.04
N SER A 149 4.08 -8.26 -21.98
CA SER A 149 4.78 -9.50 -22.36
C SER A 149 5.64 -10.02 -21.20
N ALA A 150 6.39 -9.15 -20.53
CA ALA A 150 7.29 -9.52 -19.44
C ALA A 150 6.56 -10.05 -18.21
N LEU A 151 5.33 -9.58 -17.96
CA LEU A 151 4.46 -10.16 -16.93
C LEU A 151 4.17 -11.65 -17.17
N SER A 152 4.23 -12.13 -18.42
CA SER A 152 3.90 -13.50 -18.83
C SER A 152 5.09 -14.32 -19.30
N GLU A 153 6.33 -13.83 -19.12
CA GLU A 153 7.54 -14.61 -19.39
C GLU A 153 7.55 -15.93 -18.62
N ASP A 154 8.10 -16.98 -19.24
CA ASP A 154 8.23 -18.31 -18.63
C ASP A 154 8.97 -18.22 -17.28
N SER A 155 8.45 -18.90 -16.25
CA SER A 155 9.08 -18.98 -14.93
C SER A 155 10.45 -19.67 -14.96
N ALA A 156 10.75 -20.45 -16.01
CA ALA A 156 12.06 -21.08 -16.20
C ALA A 156 13.15 -20.10 -16.67
N SER A 157 12.78 -18.92 -17.19
CA SER A 157 13.72 -17.92 -17.69
C SER A 157 13.81 -16.73 -16.71
N PRO A 158 14.99 -16.09 -16.55
CA PRO A 158 15.09 -14.85 -15.79
C PRO A 158 14.17 -13.77 -16.36
N SER A 159 13.40 -13.12 -15.48
CA SER A 159 12.53 -12.01 -15.86
C SER A 159 13.32 -10.84 -16.42
N LEU A 160 12.90 -10.31 -17.57
CA LEU A 160 13.47 -9.10 -18.16
C LEU A 160 13.44 -7.93 -17.17
N LEU A 161 12.29 -7.70 -16.54
CA LEU A 161 12.08 -6.56 -15.63
C LEU A 161 12.98 -6.67 -14.40
N VAL A 162 13.13 -7.86 -13.84
CA VAL A 162 14.02 -8.10 -12.71
C VAL A 162 15.48 -7.88 -13.11
N GLU A 163 15.88 -8.35 -14.29
CA GLU A 163 17.22 -8.13 -14.82
C GLU A 163 17.53 -6.64 -15.04
N LYS A 164 16.55 -5.85 -15.49
CA LYS A 164 16.72 -4.42 -15.75
C LYS A 164 16.72 -3.55 -14.49
N PHE A 165 15.88 -3.87 -13.50
CA PHE A 165 15.68 -3.00 -12.34
C PHE A 165 16.44 -3.40 -11.07
N ALA A 166 16.86 -4.66 -10.94
CA ALA A 166 17.50 -5.12 -9.71
C ALA A 166 19.03 -4.90 -9.71
N PRO A 167 19.63 -4.55 -8.55
CA PRO A 167 21.08 -4.38 -8.43
C PRO A 167 21.82 -5.70 -8.71
N GLU A 168 22.96 -5.62 -9.41
CA GLU A 168 23.76 -6.81 -9.74
C GLU A 168 24.21 -7.59 -8.50
N SER A 169 24.51 -6.90 -7.40
CA SER A 169 24.92 -7.55 -6.15
C SER A 169 23.82 -8.46 -5.59
N ARG A 170 22.55 -8.08 -5.75
CA ARG A 170 21.38 -8.87 -5.35
C ARG A 170 21.07 -9.98 -6.34
N LYS A 171 21.12 -9.68 -7.64
CA LYS A 171 20.94 -10.70 -8.69
C LYS A 171 21.92 -11.85 -8.53
N LYS A 172 23.18 -11.57 -8.17
CA LYS A 172 24.18 -12.62 -7.88
C LYS A 172 23.73 -13.56 -6.76
N VAL A 173 23.31 -13.03 -5.61
CA VAL A 173 22.82 -13.84 -4.48
C VAL A 173 21.58 -14.65 -4.87
N TRP A 174 20.65 -14.06 -5.62
CA TRP A 174 19.44 -14.75 -6.03
C TRP A 174 19.70 -15.87 -7.03
N ARG A 175 20.66 -15.70 -7.94
CA ARG A 175 21.11 -16.77 -8.87
C ARG A 175 21.76 -17.91 -8.10
N GLU A 176 22.66 -17.61 -7.16
CA GLU A 176 23.32 -18.63 -6.32
C GLU A 176 22.32 -19.44 -5.48
N LEU A 177 21.25 -18.80 -4.98
CA LEU A 177 20.20 -19.46 -4.21
C LEU A 177 19.12 -20.17 -5.06
N GLY A 178 19.09 -19.92 -6.38
CA GLY A 178 18.08 -20.43 -7.31
C GLY A 178 16.70 -19.76 -7.15
N ILE A 179 16.66 -18.49 -6.77
CA ILE A 179 15.41 -17.75 -6.48
C ILE A 179 15.16 -16.56 -7.42
N LEU A 180 15.95 -16.40 -8.49
CA LEU A 180 15.72 -15.37 -9.50
C LEU A 180 14.45 -15.69 -10.33
N PRO A 181 13.36 -14.90 -10.25
CA PRO A 181 12.07 -15.22 -10.85
C PRO A 181 12.03 -15.00 -12.36
N GLY A 182 11.04 -15.64 -13.02
CA GLY A 182 10.54 -15.27 -14.33
C GLY A 182 9.35 -14.29 -14.24
N GLY A 183 8.47 -14.30 -15.24
CA GLY A 183 7.33 -13.37 -15.31
C GLY A 183 6.34 -13.55 -14.15
N PRO A 184 5.91 -12.46 -13.46
CA PRO A 184 4.97 -12.53 -12.33
C PRO A 184 3.73 -13.40 -12.54
N ALA A 185 3.10 -13.37 -13.72
CA ALA A 185 1.93 -14.18 -14.01
C ALA A 185 2.24 -15.68 -14.13
N SER A 186 3.41 -16.04 -14.66
CA SER A 186 3.86 -17.43 -14.75
C SER A 186 4.26 -17.96 -13.37
N GLU A 187 4.96 -17.14 -12.58
CA GLU A 187 5.28 -17.44 -11.17
C GLU A 187 4.00 -17.68 -10.34
N LEU A 188 2.92 -16.94 -10.60
CA LEU A 188 1.63 -17.16 -9.96
C LEU A 188 1.02 -18.52 -10.31
N VAL A 189 1.10 -18.96 -11.56
CA VAL A 189 0.61 -20.27 -12.00
C VAL A 189 1.36 -21.38 -11.28
N ASP A 190 2.70 -21.32 -11.31
CA ASP A 190 3.55 -22.33 -10.68
C ASP A 190 3.41 -22.34 -9.16
N ALA A 191 3.39 -21.17 -8.53
CA ALA A 191 3.17 -21.06 -7.09
C ALA A 191 1.83 -21.66 -6.69
N SER A 192 0.77 -21.35 -7.44
CA SER A 192 -0.58 -21.88 -7.19
C SER A 192 -0.63 -23.40 -7.31
N ALA A 193 0.09 -23.99 -8.27
CA ALA A 193 0.20 -25.44 -8.41
C ALA A 193 1.02 -26.07 -7.26
N ARG A 194 2.15 -25.45 -6.88
CA ARG A 194 3.04 -25.96 -5.82
C ARG A 194 2.36 -26.00 -4.45
N ILE A 195 1.53 -25.01 -4.13
CA ILE A 195 0.81 -24.93 -2.85
C ILE A 195 -0.48 -25.78 -2.81
N MET A 196 -0.77 -26.56 -3.85
CA MET A 196 -1.85 -27.54 -3.80
C MET A 196 -1.55 -28.69 -2.82
N THR A 197 -2.57 -29.51 -2.58
CA THR A 197 -2.44 -30.71 -1.75
C THR A 197 -1.45 -31.69 -2.37
N ASN A 198 -0.42 -32.08 -1.61
CA ASN A 198 0.58 -33.11 -1.93
C ASN A 198 1.50 -32.82 -3.14
N ILE A 199 1.76 -31.55 -3.44
CA ILE A 199 2.77 -31.17 -4.44
C ILE A 199 4.07 -30.77 -3.75
N ASP A 200 4.16 -29.55 -3.23
CA ASP A 200 5.33 -29.10 -2.47
C ASP A 200 5.02 -29.16 -0.97
N THR A 201 5.67 -30.10 -0.30
CA THR A 201 5.58 -30.29 1.16
C THR A 201 6.89 -29.95 1.87
N ASP A 202 7.92 -29.53 1.14
CA ASP A 202 9.18 -29.09 1.73
C ASP A 202 9.07 -27.60 2.09
N TRP A 203 9.11 -27.31 3.38
CA TRP A 203 8.97 -25.96 3.90
C TRP A 203 10.17 -25.07 3.53
N VAL A 204 11.35 -25.62 3.26
CA VAL A 204 12.50 -24.85 2.77
C VAL A 204 12.29 -24.46 1.30
N SER A 205 11.86 -25.40 0.46
CA SER A 205 11.45 -25.15 -0.92
C SER A 205 10.35 -24.08 -1.02
N LEU A 206 9.34 -24.13 -0.14
CA LEU A 206 8.29 -23.12 -0.04
C LEU A 206 8.80 -21.77 0.46
N ALA A 207 9.76 -21.73 1.40
CA ALA A 207 10.39 -20.48 1.84
C ALA A 207 11.18 -19.79 0.73
N LYS A 208 11.92 -20.56 -0.07
CA LYS A 208 12.58 -20.05 -1.29
C LYS A 208 11.57 -19.52 -2.31
N LEU A 209 10.44 -20.22 -2.47
CA LEU A 209 9.35 -19.73 -3.31
C LEU A 209 8.82 -18.37 -2.79
N GLY A 210 8.62 -18.21 -1.49
CA GLY A 210 8.22 -16.92 -0.92
C GLY A 210 9.16 -15.76 -1.29
N LEU A 211 10.49 -15.97 -1.16
CA LEU A 211 11.49 -14.98 -1.55
C LEU A 211 11.43 -14.68 -3.07
N ARG A 212 11.32 -15.73 -3.89
CA ARG A 212 11.19 -15.63 -5.36
C ARG A 212 9.97 -14.81 -5.76
N LEU A 213 8.81 -15.05 -5.14
CA LEU A 213 7.58 -14.27 -5.38
C LEU A 213 7.71 -12.82 -4.89
N GLY A 214 8.43 -12.58 -3.79
CA GLY A 214 8.77 -11.23 -3.34
C GLY A 214 9.57 -10.45 -4.38
N ILE A 215 10.60 -11.07 -4.97
CA ILE A 215 11.40 -10.47 -6.05
C ILE A 215 10.52 -10.18 -7.28
N ALA A 216 9.68 -11.14 -7.68
CA ALA A 216 8.76 -10.98 -8.81
C ALA A 216 7.76 -9.83 -8.58
N SER A 217 7.27 -9.69 -7.35
CA SER A 217 6.36 -8.62 -6.95
C SER A 217 7.00 -7.25 -7.12
N THR A 218 8.16 -7.02 -6.49
CA THR A 218 8.80 -5.71 -6.47
C THR A 218 9.33 -5.31 -7.84
N TYR A 219 10.17 -6.13 -8.44
CA TYR A 219 10.88 -5.76 -9.66
C TYR A 219 10.11 -6.10 -10.93
N GLY A 220 9.26 -7.12 -10.89
CA GLY A 220 8.46 -7.57 -12.03
C GLY A 220 7.09 -6.91 -12.14
N ALA A 221 6.53 -6.35 -11.06
CA ALA A 221 5.19 -5.74 -11.10
C ALA A 221 5.15 -4.31 -10.54
N LEU A 222 5.64 -4.08 -9.32
CA LEU A 222 5.51 -2.80 -8.62
C LEU A 222 6.29 -1.64 -9.25
N ILE A 223 7.58 -1.84 -9.54
CA ILE A 223 8.40 -0.82 -10.20
C ILE A 223 7.81 -0.39 -11.56
N PRO A 224 7.51 -1.30 -12.51
CA PRO A 224 6.93 -0.89 -13.79
C PRO A 224 5.54 -0.27 -13.62
N LEU A 225 4.72 -0.77 -12.69
CA LEU A 225 3.42 -0.17 -12.37
C LEU A 225 3.57 1.30 -11.98
N GLU A 226 4.41 1.60 -10.99
CA GLU A 226 4.59 2.95 -10.48
C GLU A 226 5.14 3.90 -11.55
N LEU A 227 6.13 3.44 -12.34
CA LEU A 227 6.65 4.23 -13.45
C LEU A 227 5.57 4.54 -14.50
N ILE A 228 4.68 3.60 -14.81
CA ILE A 228 3.55 3.85 -15.71
C ILE A 228 2.58 4.87 -15.12
N GLN A 229 2.27 4.78 -13.82
CA GLN A 229 1.38 5.75 -13.17
C GLN A 229 1.97 7.17 -13.19
N ASP A 230 3.28 7.30 -12.95
CA ASP A 230 3.96 8.59 -13.06
C ASP A 230 3.95 9.14 -14.49
N ILE A 231 4.15 8.27 -15.50
CA ILE A 231 4.07 8.66 -16.92
C ILE A 231 2.68 9.19 -17.29
N LEU A 232 1.63 8.55 -16.79
CA LEU A 232 0.24 8.91 -17.07
C LEU A 232 -0.23 10.12 -16.28
N PHE A 233 0.07 10.18 -14.98
CA PHE A 233 -0.58 11.08 -14.05
C PHE A 233 0.36 12.11 -13.41
N GLY A 234 1.65 12.05 -13.74
CA GLY A 234 2.69 12.95 -13.29
C GLY A 234 3.50 12.36 -12.14
N THR A 235 4.81 12.58 -12.17
CA THR A 235 5.68 12.25 -11.04
C THR A 235 5.31 13.13 -9.82
N PRO A 236 5.04 12.55 -8.64
CA PRO A 236 4.69 13.29 -7.43
C PRO A 236 5.72 14.39 -7.07
N THR A 237 5.23 15.56 -6.67
CA THR A 237 6.06 16.66 -6.16
C THR A 237 5.52 17.21 -4.84
N PRO A 238 6.37 17.65 -3.90
CA PRO A 238 5.93 18.08 -2.58
C PRO A 238 4.94 19.24 -2.64
N HIS A 239 3.77 19.06 -2.04
CA HIS A 239 2.70 20.07 -1.99
C HIS A 239 1.82 19.89 -0.74
N GLU A 240 0.97 20.87 -0.49
CA GLU A 240 0.02 20.85 0.62
C GLU A 240 -1.26 20.09 0.26
N ALA A 241 -1.75 19.25 1.17
CA ALA A 241 -3.04 18.58 1.05
C ALA A 241 -3.84 18.59 2.36
N ASP A 242 -5.16 18.46 2.28
CA ASP A 242 -6.04 18.29 3.44
C ASP A 242 -6.35 16.80 3.67
N VAL A 243 -6.40 16.37 4.94
CA VAL A 243 -6.80 15.01 5.33
C VAL A 243 -7.82 15.00 6.47
N ASP A 244 -8.37 13.81 6.76
CA ASP A 244 -9.42 13.51 7.76
C ASP A 244 -10.85 13.80 7.25
N LEU A 245 -11.88 13.38 7.98
CA LEU A 245 -13.29 13.41 7.53
C LEU A 245 -13.85 14.82 7.36
N GLY A 246 -13.20 15.85 7.92
CA GLY A 246 -13.61 17.26 7.81
C GLY A 246 -13.51 17.83 6.39
N ILE A 247 -12.90 17.12 5.44
CA ILE A 247 -12.86 17.53 4.02
C ILE A 247 -14.22 17.33 3.31
N ILE A 248 -15.10 16.50 3.87
CA ILE A 248 -16.43 16.23 3.30
C ILE A 248 -17.35 17.42 3.61
N ASP A 249 -17.63 18.26 2.60
CA ASP A 249 -18.59 19.35 2.73
C ASP A 249 -19.96 18.93 2.18
N PRO A 250 -21.00 18.76 3.03
CA PRO A 250 -22.33 18.32 2.59
C PRO A 250 -23.09 19.37 1.77
N ASN A 251 -22.52 20.55 1.51
CA ASN A 251 -23.07 21.51 0.54
C ASN A 251 -22.61 21.24 -0.91
N TYR A 252 -21.67 20.31 -1.11
CA TYR A 252 -21.21 19.85 -2.42
C TYR A 252 -21.73 18.44 -2.70
N VAL A 253 -21.75 18.07 -3.99
CA VAL A 253 -21.86 16.66 -4.38
C VAL A 253 -20.50 16.01 -4.12
N ASN A 254 -20.42 15.05 -3.20
CA ASN A 254 -19.16 14.39 -2.84
C ASN A 254 -19.10 12.98 -3.43
N ILE A 255 -18.11 12.75 -4.30
CA ILE A 255 -17.82 11.47 -4.94
C ILE A 255 -16.51 10.94 -4.36
N MET A 256 -16.54 9.71 -3.85
CA MET A 256 -15.39 9.06 -3.22
C MET A 256 -14.88 7.88 -4.06
N PRO A 257 -13.84 8.07 -4.89
CA PRO A 257 -13.11 6.94 -5.45
C PRO A 257 -12.32 6.22 -4.34
N ASN A 258 -12.47 4.90 -4.29
CA ASN A 258 -11.98 4.05 -3.23
C ASN A 258 -11.40 2.74 -3.80
N GLY A 259 -10.17 2.43 -3.42
CA GLY A 259 -9.50 1.18 -3.75
C GLY A 259 -8.01 1.42 -3.87
N HIS A 260 -7.40 0.97 -4.95
CA HIS A 260 -5.98 1.12 -5.26
C HIS A 260 -5.69 1.63 -6.68
N GLU A 261 -6.63 1.51 -7.61
CA GLU A 261 -6.43 1.88 -9.01
C GLU A 261 -6.84 3.34 -9.25
N PRO A 262 -5.90 4.27 -9.55
CA PRO A 262 -6.21 5.70 -9.61
C PRO A 262 -7.09 6.09 -10.80
N PHE A 263 -7.23 5.22 -11.81
CA PHE A 263 -7.72 5.56 -13.13
C PHE A 263 -9.10 6.24 -13.13
N MET A 264 -10.09 5.63 -12.45
CA MET A 264 -11.43 6.21 -12.36
C MET A 264 -11.43 7.50 -11.52
N GLY A 265 -10.60 7.55 -10.48
CA GLY A 265 -10.41 8.76 -9.68
C GLY A 265 -9.87 9.94 -10.51
N VAL A 266 -8.89 9.70 -11.38
CA VAL A 266 -8.35 10.71 -12.29
C VAL A 266 -9.40 11.17 -13.30
N ALA A 267 -10.12 10.23 -13.91
CA ALA A 267 -11.20 10.56 -14.86
C ALA A 267 -12.29 11.41 -14.19
N LEU A 268 -12.66 11.09 -12.95
CA LEU A 268 -13.59 11.87 -12.15
C LEU A 268 -13.08 13.29 -11.86
N ILE A 269 -11.81 13.47 -11.52
CA ILE A 269 -11.22 14.82 -11.32
C ILE A 269 -11.27 15.62 -12.62
N GLN A 270 -10.84 15.04 -13.74
CA GLN A 270 -10.86 15.69 -15.05
C GLN A 270 -12.27 16.12 -15.46
N ALA A 271 -13.25 15.21 -15.33
CA ALA A 271 -14.64 15.49 -15.64
C ALA A 271 -15.24 16.55 -14.70
N ALA A 272 -14.98 16.46 -13.40
CA ALA A 272 -15.48 17.40 -12.41
C ALA A 272 -14.87 18.81 -12.56
N ARG A 273 -13.68 18.96 -13.14
CA ARG A 273 -13.08 20.28 -13.46
C ARG A 273 -13.78 21.00 -14.62
N ARG A 274 -14.65 20.32 -15.38
CA ARG A 274 -15.37 20.96 -16.50
C ARG A 274 -16.43 21.95 -15.99
N PRO A 275 -16.52 23.16 -16.56
CA PRO A 275 -17.50 24.16 -16.13
C PRO A 275 -18.96 23.72 -16.24
N ASP A 276 -19.31 22.94 -17.28
CA ASP A 276 -20.66 22.44 -17.50
C ASP A 276 -21.08 21.40 -16.45
N VAL A 277 -20.14 20.57 -15.98
CA VAL A 277 -20.35 19.61 -14.90
C VAL A 277 -20.59 20.32 -13.56
N GLN A 278 -19.75 21.32 -13.24
CA GLN A 278 -19.94 22.12 -12.03
C GLN A 278 -21.29 22.87 -12.04
N GLU A 279 -21.67 23.43 -13.18
CA GLU A 279 -22.96 24.10 -13.36
C GLU A 279 -24.15 23.13 -13.23
N LYS A 280 -24.01 21.89 -13.72
CA LYS A 280 -25.03 20.85 -13.55
C LYS A 280 -25.30 20.56 -12.07
N ALA A 281 -24.26 20.49 -11.23
CA ALA A 281 -24.41 20.33 -9.78
C ALA A 281 -25.02 21.56 -9.10
N ARG A 282 -24.66 22.78 -9.54
CA ARG A 282 -25.27 24.02 -9.03
C ARG A 282 -26.77 24.09 -9.30
N ARG A 283 -27.21 23.69 -10.49
CA ARG A 283 -28.64 23.58 -10.84
C ARG A 283 -29.37 22.52 -10.00
N ALA A 284 -28.66 21.52 -9.49
CA ALA A 284 -29.20 20.56 -8.53
C ALA A 284 -29.26 21.08 -7.08
N GLY A 285 -28.71 22.26 -6.82
CA GLY A 285 -28.70 22.92 -5.51
C GLY A 285 -27.44 22.70 -4.68
N ALA A 286 -26.40 22.08 -5.25
CA ALA A 286 -25.09 21.98 -4.63
C ALA A 286 -24.25 23.24 -4.91
N LYS A 287 -23.12 23.42 -4.22
CA LYS A 287 -22.12 24.45 -4.58
C LYS A 287 -21.27 24.05 -5.80
N GLY A 288 -21.16 22.74 -6.04
CA GLY A 288 -20.36 22.14 -7.09
C GLY A 288 -20.22 20.63 -6.88
N VAL A 289 -19.36 20.00 -7.68
CA VAL A 289 -18.93 18.60 -7.50
C VAL A 289 -17.54 18.57 -6.88
N ARG A 290 -17.34 17.71 -5.89
CA ARG A 290 -16.06 17.42 -5.25
C ARG A 290 -15.71 15.95 -5.33
N ILE A 291 -14.44 15.70 -5.61
CA ILE A 291 -13.81 14.39 -5.53
C ILE A 291 -13.07 14.32 -4.19
N VAL A 292 -13.42 13.33 -3.38
CA VAL A 292 -12.91 13.13 -2.03
C VAL A 292 -12.16 11.80 -2.03
N GLY A 293 -10.84 11.83 -1.90
CA GLY A 293 -10.02 10.63 -1.90
C GLY A 293 -10.35 9.69 -0.73
N SER A 294 -10.41 8.40 -1.01
CA SER A 294 -10.52 7.33 0.00
C SER A 294 -9.39 6.33 -0.19
N ILE A 295 -8.77 5.93 0.92
CA ILE A 295 -7.71 4.90 0.97
C ILE A 295 -6.58 5.13 -0.04
N GLU A 296 -6.09 4.08 -0.70
CA GLU A 296 -4.92 4.16 -1.57
C GLU A 296 -5.21 4.82 -2.91
N THR A 297 -6.36 4.59 -3.55
CA THR A 297 -6.79 5.40 -4.70
C THR A 297 -6.79 6.89 -4.35
N GLY A 298 -7.34 7.27 -3.19
CA GLY A 298 -7.29 8.65 -2.72
C GLY A 298 -5.87 9.17 -2.48
N GLN A 299 -4.97 8.34 -1.96
CA GLN A 299 -3.56 8.67 -1.80
C GLN A 299 -2.84 8.85 -3.14
N GLU A 300 -3.08 7.99 -4.14
CA GLU A 300 -2.50 8.13 -5.49
C GLU A 300 -2.88 9.48 -6.12
N LEU A 301 -4.15 9.88 -5.96
CA LEU A 301 -4.63 11.18 -6.41
C LEU A 301 -3.94 12.31 -5.62
N MET A 302 -3.86 12.17 -4.30
CA MET A 302 -3.23 13.16 -3.43
C MET A 302 -1.71 13.27 -3.62
N GLN A 303 -1.03 12.26 -4.14
CA GLN A 303 0.39 12.37 -4.48
C GLN A 303 0.63 13.23 -5.73
N ARG A 304 -0.36 13.33 -6.64
CA ARG A 304 -0.17 13.87 -7.99
C ARG A 304 -1.00 15.10 -8.32
N PHE A 305 -2.10 15.32 -7.61
CA PHE A 305 -3.02 16.43 -7.87
C PHE A 305 -3.10 17.36 -6.67
N ASP A 306 -2.86 18.65 -6.91
CA ASP A 306 -3.09 19.69 -5.93
C ASP A 306 -4.54 19.66 -5.42
N CYS A 307 -4.70 19.90 -4.12
CA CYS A 307 -6.02 20.13 -3.54
C CYS A 307 -6.57 21.49 -4.02
N ASP A 308 -7.76 21.47 -4.60
CA ASP A 308 -8.46 22.63 -5.16
C ASP A 308 -9.96 22.59 -4.81
N ASP A 309 -10.80 23.34 -5.53
CA ASP A 309 -12.25 23.34 -5.30
C ASP A 309 -12.95 22.02 -5.73
N VAL A 310 -12.25 21.18 -6.52
CA VAL A 310 -12.72 19.90 -7.05
C VAL A 310 -12.14 18.74 -6.25
N PHE A 311 -10.82 18.55 -6.23
CA PHE A 311 -10.18 17.49 -5.46
C PHE A 311 -9.76 18.03 -4.09
N VAL A 312 -10.29 17.45 -3.01
CA VAL A 312 -10.18 18.05 -1.67
C VAL A 312 -9.35 17.25 -0.67
N GLY A 313 -8.58 16.27 -1.15
CA GLY A 313 -7.66 15.47 -0.32
C GLY A 313 -8.23 14.11 0.08
N LEU A 314 -7.82 13.59 1.25
CA LEU A 314 -8.00 12.19 1.64
C LEU A 314 -8.68 12.00 3.00
N THR A 315 -9.70 11.13 3.08
CA THR A 315 -10.41 10.87 4.35
C THR A 315 -9.62 10.04 5.36
N GLY A 316 -8.79 9.11 4.89
CA GLY A 316 -8.02 8.18 5.72
C GLY A 316 -7.84 6.81 5.07
N ASN A 317 -7.56 5.79 5.88
CA ASN A 317 -7.38 4.40 5.44
C ASN A 317 -8.68 3.57 5.51
N TRP A 318 -8.61 2.26 5.26
CA TRP A 318 -9.81 1.42 5.09
C TRP A 318 -10.76 1.38 6.29
N ILE A 319 -10.24 1.50 7.52
CA ILE A 319 -11.08 1.56 8.72
C ILE A 319 -11.94 2.82 8.73
N SER A 320 -11.49 3.91 8.09
CA SER A 320 -12.24 5.17 8.03
C SER A 320 -13.51 5.11 7.17
N GLN A 321 -13.67 4.11 6.28
CA GLN A 321 -14.77 4.08 5.29
C GLN A 321 -16.15 4.12 5.96
N GLU A 322 -16.42 3.20 6.90
CA GLU A 322 -17.69 3.15 7.62
C GLU A 322 -18.02 4.48 8.31
N PHE A 323 -17.01 5.15 8.88
CA PHE A 323 -17.17 6.44 9.54
C PHE A 323 -17.37 7.58 8.53
N ALA A 324 -16.68 7.56 7.39
CA ALA A 324 -16.88 8.52 6.30
C ALA A 324 -18.31 8.46 5.76
N LEU A 325 -18.86 7.27 5.52
CA LEU A 325 -20.26 7.11 5.10
C LEU A 325 -21.25 7.58 6.20
N THR A 326 -20.91 7.33 7.47
CA THR A 326 -21.72 7.79 8.63
C THR A 326 -21.83 9.32 8.74
N THR A 327 -20.96 10.08 8.07
CA THR A 327 -21.12 11.54 8.00
C THR A 327 -22.42 11.94 7.29
N GLY A 328 -22.99 11.05 6.46
CA GLY A 328 -24.12 11.33 5.59
C GLY A 328 -23.79 12.28 4.44
N GLY A 329 -22.53 12.75 4.34
CA GLY A 329 -22.09 13.73 3.35
C GLY A 329 -21.56 13.12 2.05
N VAL A 330 -21.61 11.80 1.88
CA VAL A 330 -21.06 11.09 0.71
C VAL A 330 -22.20 10.72 -0.24
N ASP A 331 -22.17 11.25 -1.46
CA ASP A 331 -23.23 11.02 -2.44
C ASP A 331 -22.97 9.77 -3.28
N LEU A 332 -21.71 9.51 -3.65
CA LEU A 332 -21.33 8.31 -4.36
C LEU A 332 -20.00 7.77 -3.84
N PHE A 333 -19.92 6.44 -3.68
CA PHE A 333 -18.71 5.72 -3.31
C PHE A 333 -18.37 4.72 -4.43
N ALA A 334 -17.32 5.02 -5.19
CA ALA A 334 -16.88 4.27 -6.36
C ALA A 334 -15.76 3.30 -5.95
N MET A 335 -16.04 2.00 -6.02
CA MET A 335 -15.20 0.95 -5.45
C MET A 335 -14.41 0.24 -6.55
N ASP A 336 -13.11 0.47 -6.58
CA ASP A 336 -12.14 -0.28 -7.37
C ASP A 336 -11.47 -1.38 -6.49
N MET A 337 -10.43 -2.02 -7.01
CA MET A 337 -9.74 -3.16 -6.40
C MET A 337 -9.45 -3.01 -4.89
N ASN A 338 -9.72 -4.09 -4.14
CA ASN A 338 -9.37 -4.33 -2.73
C ASN A 338 -9.96 -3.32 -1.70
N CYS A 339 -9.90 -3.70 -0.43
CA CYS A 339 -10.26 -2.87 0.73
C CYS A 339 -11.68 -2.26 0.77
N SER A 340 -12.61 -2.63 -0.11
CA SER A 340 -14.03 -2.24 0.01
C SER A 340 -14.78 -3.17 0.96
N LEU A 341 -15.40 -2.62 2.01
CA LEU A 341 -16.00 -3.42 3.08
C LEU A 341 -17.32 -4.08 2.67
N PRO A 342 -17.56 -5.37 3.01
CA PRO A 342 -18.82 -6.04 2.70
C PRO A 342 -20.05 -5.43 3.38
N THR A 343 -19.85 -4.65 4.44
CA THR A 343 -20.91 -3.98 5.22
C THR A 343 -21.34 -2.63 4.63
N LEU A 344 -20.65 -2.11 3.61
CA LEU A 344 -20.98 -0.82 3.01
C LEU A 344 -22.46 -0.69 2.60
N PRO A 345 -23.16 -1.73 2.08
CA PRO A 345 -24.59 -1.63 1.77
C PRO A 345 -25.48 -1.28 2.98
N GLU A 346 -25.13 -1.75 4.19
CA GLU A 346 -25.86 -1.39 5.41
C GLU A 346 -25.71 0.11 5.72
N TYR A 347 -24.51 0.65 5.50
CA TYR A 347 -24.22 2.07 5.66
C TYR A 347 -24.90 2.90 4.56
N ALA A 348 -24.86 2.44 3.32
CA ALA A 348 -25.53 3.09 2.19
C ALA A 348 -27.06 3.18 2.40
N ALA A 349 -27.69 2.08 2.83
CA ALA A 349 -29.12 2.06 3.14
C ALA A 349 -29.48 3.04 4.27
N ARG A 350 -28.57 3.24 5.23
CA ARG A 350 -28.83 4.07 6.40
C ARG A 350 -28.53 5.55 6.21
N TYR A 351 -27.41 5.87 5.55
CA TYR A 351 -26.89 7.23 5.40
C TYR A 351 -27.09 7.79 3.99
N GLY A 352 -27.59 6.98 3.07
CA GLY A 352 -28.07 7.41 1.75
C GLY A 352 -26.99 7.50 0.67
N THR A 353 -25.80 6.93 0.87
CA THR A 353 -24.74 6.89 -0.14
C THR A 353 -25.09 5.94 -1.29
N THR A 354 -24.79 6.31 -2.53
CA THR A 354 -24.88 5.40 -3.67
C THR A 354 -23.57 4.63 -3.83
N LEU A 355 -23.62 3.30 -3.82
CA LEU A 355 -22.44 2.45 -4.02
C LEU A 355 -22.36 2.03 -5.48
N VAL A 356 -21.18 2.10 -6.08
CA VAL A 356 -20.93 1.63 -7.44
C VAL A 356 -19.62 0.86 -7.49
N SER A 357 -19.64 -0.37 -7.95
CA SER A 357 -18.42 -1.09 -8.29
C SER A 357 -17.88 -0.56 -9.61
N VAL A 358 -16.60 -0.18 -9.64
CA VAL A 358 -15.92 0.32 -10.85
C VAL A 358 -14.80 -0.61 -11.33
N SER A 359 -14.70 -1.80 -10.75
CA SER A 359 -13.78 -2.85 -11.16
C SER A 359 -14.50 -4.19 -11.18
N LYS A 360 -14.24 -4.99 -12.23
CA LYS A 360 -14.77 -6.34 -12.38
C LYS A 360 -14.42 -7.29 -11.23
N LEU A 361 -13.41 -6.93 -10.42
CA LEU A 361 -12.97 -7.70 -9.26
C LEU A 361 -13.86 -7.49 -8.03
N VAL A 362 -14.63 -6.40 -7.99
CA VAL A 362 -15.38 -5.99 -6.79
C VAL A 362 -16.86 -6.23 -6.98
N ASN A 363 -17.36 -7.26 -6.30
CA ASN A 363 -18.77 -7.61 -6.28
C ASN A 363 -19.20 -7.74 -4.82
N ILE A 364 -20.09 -6.85 -4.37
CA ILE A 364 -20.57 -6.80 -2.98
C ILE A 364 -22.07 -7.08 -2.98
N THR A 365 -22.51 -8.05 -2.18
CA THR A 365 -23.93 -8.37 -2.02
C THR A 365 -24.72 -7.13 -1.62
N GLY A 366 -25.76 -6.79 -2.38
CA GLY A 366 -26.59 -5.59 -2.15
C GLY A 366 -26.09 -4.33 -2.86
N VAL A 367 -25.11 -4.45 -3.76
CA VAL A 367 -24.72 -3.41 -4.72
C VAL A 367 -25.14 -3.86 -6.11
N ASP A 368 -26.04 -3.11 -6.74
CA ASP A 368 -26.59 -3.44 -8.07
C ASP A 368 -25.90 -2.69 -9.22
N LEU A 369 -25.17 -1.61 -8.91
CA LEU A 369 -24.54 -0.73 -9.90
C LEU A 369 -23.09 -1.15 -10.16
N HIS A 370 -22.81 -1.48 -11.41
CA HIS A 370 -21.49 -1.89 -11.89
C HIS A 370 -21.13 -1.10 -13.15
N ILE A 371 -20.00 -0.38 -13.07
CA ILE A 371 -19.41 0.39 -14.17
C ILE A 371 -17.94 0.01 -14.24
N ASP A 372 -17.67 -1.22 -14.71
CA ASP A 372 -16.31 -1.75 -14.79
C ASP A 372 -15.41 -0.85 -15.64
N TYR A 373 -14.31 -0.36 -15.06
CA TYR A 373 -13.39 0.55 -15.72
C TYR A 373 -12.90 -0.01 -17.05
N ASP A 374 -13.03 0.81 -18.08
CA ASP A 374 -12.47 0.60 -19.41
C ASP A 374 -11.73 1.89 -19.80
N PRO A 375 -10.41 1.86 -20.07
CA PRO A 375 -9.66 3.07 -20.39
C PRO A 375 -10.25 3.83 -21.59
N VAL A 376 -10.91 3.15 -22.52
CA VAL A 376 -11.54 3.79 -23.70
C VAL A 376 -12.84 4.51 -23.35
N LYS A 377 -13.54 4.06 -22.31
CA LYS A 377 -14.83 4.63 -21.86
C LYS A 377 -14.72 5.48 -20.61
N ALA A 378 -13.52 5.68 -20.08
CA ALA A 378 -13.32 6.28 -18.76
C ALA A 378 -13.98 7.67 -18.61
N GLU A 379 -14.03 8.50 -19.65
CA GLU A 379 -14.76 9.79 -19.60
C GLU A 379 -16.27 9.59 -19.49
N GLU A 380 -16.85 8.73 -20.33
CA GLU A 380 -18.28 8.39 -20.30
C GLU A 380 -18.67 7.85 -18.92
N GLN A 381 -17.87 6.91 -18.40
CA GLN A 381 -18.08 6.28 -17.09
C GLN A 381 -17.97 7.31 -15.95
N ALA A 382 -17.00 8.23 -15.99
CA ALA A 382 -16.88 9.28 -15.00
C ALA A 382 -18.08 10.24 -15.01
N LEU A 383 -18.60 10.61 -16.19
CA LEU A 383 -19.80 11.44 -16.31
C LEU A 383 -21.06 10.71 -15.80
N GLU A 384 -21.17 9.40 -16.05
CA GLU A 384 -22.26 8.58 -15.52
C GLU A 384 -22.23 8.54 -13.98
N LEU A 385 -21.06 8.32 -13.37
CA LEU A 385 -20.88 8.36 -11.92
C LEU A 385 -21.25 9.74 -11.35
N ILE A 386 -20.83 10.83 -12.00
CA ILE A 386 -21.18 12.19 -11.59
C ILE A 386 -22.70 12.41 -11.62
N ASP A 387 -23.38 11.89 -12.64
CA ASP A 387 -24.83 12.01 -12.77
C ASP A 387 -25.58 11.25 -11.68
N LEU A 388 -25.13 10.03 -11.35
CA LEU A 388 -25.63 9.25 -10.22
C LEU A 388 -25.42 10.00 -8.90
N ALA A 389 -24.24 10.61 -8.70
CA ALA A 389 -23.94 11.38 -7.50
C ALA A 389 -24.81 12.65 -7.38
N ILE A 390 -24.99 13.40 -8.47
CA ILE A 390 -25.87 14.59 -8.51
C ILE A 390 -27.33 14.20 -8.23
N ALA A 391 -27.79 13.07 -8.79
CA ALA A 391 -29.12 12.54 -8.50
C ALA A 391 -29.25 12.18 -7.01
N ASN A 392 -28.22 11.57 -6.43
CA ASN A 392 -28.23 11.22 -5.02
C ASN A 392 -28.19 12.43 -4.08
N PHE A 393 -27.42 13.48 -4.41
CA PHE A 393 -27.40 14.73 -3.65
C PHE A 393 -28.80 15.33 -3.50
N LYS A 394 -29.62 15.28 -4.56
CA LYS A 394 -31.02 15.74 -4.50
C LYS A 394 -31.85 14.92 -3.49
N ARG A 395 -31.61 13.60 -3.40
CA ARG A 395 -32.25 12.71 -2.42
C ARG A 395 -31.73 12.94 -1.00
N ARG A 396 -30.45 13.28 -0.84
CA ARG A 396 -29.83 13.61 0.44
C ARG A 396 -30.41 14.89 1.06
N LYS A 397 -30.89 15.83 0.24
CA LYS A 397 -31.36 17.14 0.70
C LYS A 397 -32.43 17.00 1.81
N GLY A 398 -32.10 17.51 3.00
CA GLY A 398 -32.97 17.44 4.19
C GLY A 398 -32.64 16.30 5.15
N ASN A 399 -31.76 15.36 4.75
CA ASN A 399 -31.28 14.31 5.64
C ASN A 399 -30.24 14.84 6.63
N PRO A 400 -30.12 14.26 7.83
CA PRO A 400 -29.08 14.61 8.79
C PRO A 400 -27.68 14.37 8.22
N VAL A 401 -26.79 15.35 8.37
CA VAL A 401 -25.38 15.29 7.98
C VAL A 401 -24.49 15.81 9.11
N GLN A 402 -23.30 15.25 9.24
CA GLN A 402 -22.29 15.75 10.17
C GLN A 402 -21.56 16.96 9.56
N ARG A 403 -21.18 17.91 10.42
CA ARG A 403 -20.53 19.17 10.03
C ARG A 403 -19.48 19.54 11.06
N GLY A 404 -18.46 20.30 10.64
CA GLY A 404 -17.43 20.82 11.54
C GLY A 404 -16.50 19.75 12.10
N LEU A 405 -16.38 18.61 11.41
CA LEU A 405 -15.36 17.62 11.72
C LEU A 405 -13.97 18.19 11.46
N LYS A 406 -12.97 17.68 12.18
CA LYS A 406 -11.59 18.12 12.04
C LYS A 406 -11.05 17.76 10.66
N LYS A 407 -10.19 18.63 10.13
CA LYS A 407 -9.28 18.33 9.03
C LYS A 407 -7.87 18.81 9.41
N THR A 408 -6.87 18.18 8.83
CA THR A 408 -5.45 18.50 9.06
C THR A 408 -4.79 18.82 7.73
N ARG A 409 -4.01 19.90 7.66
CA ARG A 409 -3.16 20.21 6.50
C ARG A 409 -1.83 19.51 6.66
N ILE A 410 -1.37 18.84 5.61
CA ILE A 410 -0.10 18.07 5.58
C ILE A 410 0.73 18.43 4.35
N VAL A 411 1.99 17.98 4.34
CA VAL A 411 2.84 17.93 3.13
C VAL A 411 2.88 16.50 2.60
N THR A 412 2.62 16.33 1.32
CA THR A 412 2.58 15.05 0.59
C THR A 412 3.28 15.19 -0.76
N GLY A 413 3.37 14.14 -1.59
CA GLY A 413 3.96 14.24 -2.92
C GLY A 413 5.46 13.94 -2.97
N PHE A 414 6.00 13.16 -2.03
CA PHE A 414 7.43 12.86 -2.00
C PHE A 414 7.77 11.69 -2.94
N SER A 415 8.33 12.02 -4.10
CA SER A 415 8.97 11.09 -5.03
C SER A 415 10.48 10.93 -4.79
N ASN A 416 11.14 9.98 -5.45
CA ASN A 416 12.61 9.87 -5.41
C ASN A 416 13.25 11.10 -6.05
N GLU A 417 12.64 11.60 -7.12
CA GLU A 417 13.00 12.81 -7.83
C GLU A 417 12.83 14.04 -6.93
N ALA A 418 11.73 14.13 -6.18
CA ALA A 418 11.52 15.19 -5.20
C ALA A 418 12.58 15.18 -4.11
N VAL A 419 12.92 14.01 -3.57
CA VAL A 419 13.99 13.88 -2.57
C VAL A 419 15.33 14.31 -3.16
N LEU A 420 15.69 13.85 -4.35
CA LEU A 420 16.93 14.27 -5.04
C LEU A 420 16.96 15.78 -5.30
N ASN A 421 15.86 16.36 -5.76
CA ASN A 421 15.74 17.80 -6.00
C ASN A 421 15.89 18.62 -4.72
N ALA A 422 15.26 18.17 -3.62
CA ALA A 422 15.42 18.80 -2.30
C ALA A 422 16.87 18.75 -1.79
N LEU A 423 17.66 17.77 -2.26
CA LEU A 423 19.08 17.61 -1.93
C LEU A 423 20.03 18.32 -2.94
N GLY A 424 19.50 19.13 -3.85
CA GLY A 424 20.30 19.85 -4.85
C GLY A 424 20.76 18.99 -6.02
N GLY A 425 20.05 17.90 -6.31
CA GLY A 425 20.32 17.00 -7.43
C GLY A 425 21.39 15.94 -7.17
N SER A 426 21.84 15.77 -5.91
CA SER A 426 22.85 14.78 -5.53
C SER A 426 22.53 14.12 -4.19
N LEU A 427 22.80 12.82 -4.09
CA LEU A 427 22.70 12.09 -2.82
C LEU A 427 23.81 12.46 -1.81
N ASN A 428 24.86 13.19 -2.23
CA ASN A 428 26.00 13.52 -1.37
C ASN A 428 25.57 14.22 -0.07
N LEU A 429 24.62 15.16 -0.14
CA LEU A 429 24.15 15.87 1.05
C LEU A 429 23.47 14.91 2.05
N LEU A 430 22.60 14.01 1.56
CA LEU A 430 21.96 13.00 2.41
C LEU A 430 23.00 12.04 3.01
N LEU A 431 23.96 11.60 2.20
CA LEU A 431 25.04 10.73 2.66
C LEU A 431 25.90 11.40 3.73
N ASP A 432 26.19 12.70 3.59
CA ASP A 432 27.00 13.44 4.57
C ASP A 432 26.26 13.66 5.89
N VAL A 433 24.97 13.96 5.84
CA VAL A 433 24.11 14.04 7.03
C VAL A 433 24.04 12.69 7.76
N ILE A 434 24.00 11.58 7.01
CA ILE A 434 24.05 10.23 7.59
C ILE A 434 25.42 9.95 8.19
N LYS A 435 26.51 10.26 7.50
CA LYS A 435 27.88 10.07 8.02
C LYS A 435 28.10 10.84 9.32
N GLN A 436 27.62 12.08 9.39
CA GLN A 436 27.71 12.94 10.59
C GLN A 436 26.81 12.47 11.74
N GLY A 437 25.89 11.54 11.48
CA GLY A 437 24.98 10.99 12.49
C GLY A 437 23.79 11.89 12.82
N HIS A 438 23.58 12.97 12.08
CA HIS A 438 22.38 13.81 12.18
C HIS A 438 21.11 13.05 11.78
N ILE A 439 21.24 12.15 10.80
CA ILE A 439 20.25 11.10 10.52
C ILE A 439 20.96 9.76 10.73
N LYS A 440 20.51 8.94 11.67
CA LYS A 440 21.15 7.66 11.96
C LYS A 440 20.91 6.63 10.87
N GLY A 441 19.69 6.65 10.31
CA GLY A 441 19.26 5.78 9.23
C GLY A 441 17.88 6.17 8.72
N VAL A 442 17.38 5.39 7.76
CA VAL A 442 16.06 5.61 7.14
C VAL A 442 15.21 4.35 7.34
N VAL A 443 13.95 4.54 7.73
CA VAL A 443 13.00 3.44 7.91
C VAL A 443 11.81 3.62 6.99
N ALA A 444 11.53 2.61 6.18
CA ALA A 444 10.30 2.52 5.42
C ALA A 444 9.20 1.94 6.33
N LEU A 445 8.24 2.77 6.72
CA LEU A 445 7.00 2.33 7.37
C LEU A 445 5.97 2.07 6.27
N VAL A 446 5.91 0.82 5.84
CA VAL A 446 4.98 0.33 4.82
C VAL A 446 3.99 -0.57 5.53
N SER A 447 2.77 -0.07 5.76
CA SER A 447 1.82 -0.83 6.58
C SER A 447 0.38 -0.72 6.13
N CYS A 448 -0.39 -1.71 6.56
CA CYS A 448 -1.84 -1.63 6.55
C CYS A 448 -2.30 -0.89 7.83
N THR A 449 -3.54 -1.14 8.22
CA THR A 449 -4.00 -0.94 9.61
C THR A 449 -4.90 -2.10 10.01
N SER A 450 -4.93 -2.41 11.30
CA SER A 450 -5.82 -3.41 11.89
C SER A 450 -6.12 -3.08 13.35
N LEU A 451 -7.18 -3.69 13.88
CA LEU A 451 -7.51 -3.60 15.32
C LEU A 451 -6.82 -4.69 16.16
N LYS A 452 -5.90 -5.47 15.56
CA LYS A 452 -5.29 -6.64 16.23
C LYS A 452 -4.40 -6.23 17.41
N ASN A 453 -3.71 -5.10 17.27
CA ASN A 453 -2.68 -4.64 18.21
C ASN A 453 -3.13 -3.47 19.08
N GLY A 454 -4.39 -3.07 19.00
CA GLY A 454 -4.92 -1.94 19.76
C GLY A 454 -5.96 -1.16 18.97
N PRO A 455 -6.29 0.06 19.43
CA PRO A 455 -7.09 1.02 18.67
C PRO A 455 -6.52 1.28 17.29
N HIS A 456 -7.38 1.58 16.33
CA HIS A 456 -7.04 1.94 14.96
C HIS A 456 -5.89 2.96 14.90
N ASP A 457 -4.88 2.64 14.08
CA ASP A 457 -3.66 3.42 13.79
C ASP A 457 -2.69 3.65 14.97
N SER A 458 -2.99 3.08 16.14
CA SER A 458 -2.23 3.34 17.37
C SER A 458 -0.77 2.92 17.28
N LEU A 459 -0.47 1.74 16.75
CA LEU A 459 0.88 1.20 16.71
C LEU A 459 1.68 1.80 15.54
N ASN A 460 1.03 2.03 14.39
CA ASN A 460 1.65 2.76 13.27
C ASN A 460 2.21 4.12 13.71
N VAL A 461 1.37 4.94 14.36
CA VAL A 461 1.75 6.30 14.76
C VAL A 461 2.74 6.31 15.92
N GLN A 462 2.63 5.39 16.87
CA GLN A 462 3.58 5.29 17.98
C GLN A 462 4.97 4.87 17.50
N VAL A 463 5.08 3.87 16.63
CA VAL A 463 6.38 3.46 16.05
C VAL A 463 7.01 4.61 15.26
N ALA A 464 6.24 5.32 14.43
CA ALA A 464 6.76 6.49 13.71
C ALA A 464 7.32 7.56 14.66
N LYS A 465 6.61 7.88 15.75
CA LYS A 465 7.06 8.81 16.78
C LYS A 465 8.34 8.35 17.48
N GLU A 466 8.43 7.08 17.85
CA GLU A 466 9.62 6.53 18.51
C GLU A 466 10.84 6.55 17.60
N LEU A 467 10.67 6.32 16.30
CA LEU A 467 11.76 6.38 15.32
C LEU A 467 12.26 7.82 15.11
N ILE A 468 11.38 8.80 14.85
CA ILE A 468 11.81 10.19 14.62
C ILE A 468 12.50 10.80 15.85
N LYS A 469 12.07 10.46 17.07
CA LYS A 469 12.74 10.84 18.32
C LYS A 469 14.19 10.35 18.41
N ARG A 470 14.50 9.25 17.73
CA ARG A 470 15.82 8.61 17.69
C ARG A 470 16.71 9.10 16.54
N ASP A 471 16.34 10.19 15.87
CA ASP A 471 17.02 10.73 14.66
C ASP A 471 16.96 9.78 13.45
N ILE A 472 15.86 9.05 13.30
CA ILE A 472 15.63 8.17 12.15
C ILE A 472 14.58 8.83 11.24
N LEU A 473 14.94 9.04 9.97
CA LEU A 473 14.00 9.54 8.97
C LEU A 473 13.00 8.42 8.62
N VAL A 474 11.70 8.74 8.62
CA VAL A 474 10.66 7.76 8.31
C VAL A 474 10.03 8.08 6.96
N LEU A 475 9.98 7.08 6.07
CA LEU A 475 9.26 7.15 4.80
C LEU A 475 8.00 6.30 4.93
N THR A 476 6.82 6.88 4.79
CA THR A 476 5.54 6.18 5.01
C THR A 476 4.83 5.85 3.71
N ALA A 477 4.31 4.63 3.60
CA ALA A 477 3.51 4.16 2.47
C ALA A 477 2.29 3.33 2.92
N GLY A 478 1.25 3.30 2.08
CA GLY A 478 0.02 2.52 2.29
C GLY A 478 -0.92 3.08 3.36
N CYS A 479 -1.72 2.23 4.01
CA CYS A 479 -2.63 2.70 5.07
C CYS A 479 -1.88 3.27 6.29
N GLY A 480 -0.64 2.84 6.55
CA GLY A 480 0.25 3.41 7.58
C GLY A 480 0.69 4.85 7.25
N ASN A 481 0.72 5.22 5.97
CA ASN A 481 0.89 6.60 5.53
C ASN A 481 -0.32 7.45 5.90
N ALA A 482 -1.53 7.03 5.56
CA ALA A 482 -2.76 7.70 5.99
C ALA A 482 -2.86 7.83 7.52
N ALA A 483 -2.42 6.82 8.26
CA ALA A 483 -2.36 6.87 9.72
C ALA A 483 -1.50 8.04 10.22
N CYS A 484 -0.29 8.17 9.67
CA CYS A 484 0.65 9.25 10.01
C CYS A 484 0.15 10.63 9.55
N GLN A 485 -0.47 10.69 8.37
CA GLN A 485 -1.03 11.90 7.79
C GLN A 485 -2.15 12.47 8.68
N VAL A 486 -3.15 11.65 9.02
CA VAL A 486 -4.29 12.09 9.86
C VAL A 486 -3.83 12.43 11.28
N ALA A 487 -2.81 11.72 11.81
CA ALA A 487 -2.20 12.03 13.10
C ALA A 487 -1.31 13.29 13.09
N GLY A 488 -1.11 13.92 11.93
CA GLY A 488 -0.32 15.15 11.80
C GLY A 488 1.19 14.95 11.84
N LEU A 489 1.71 13.77 11.49
CA LEU A 489 3.15 13.53 11.43
C LEU A 489 3.80 14.02 10.14
N ASN A 490 3.00 14.30 9.12
CA ASN A 490 3.45 14.86 7.84
C ASN A 490 3.27 16.39 7.77
N THR A 491 3.06 17.08 8.91
CA THR A 491 3.05 18.56 8.96
C THR A 491 4.44 19.11 9.25
N ILE A 492 4.69 20.37 8.93
CA ILE A 492 5.98 21.03 9.23
C ILE A 492 6.21 21.10 10.75
N GLU A 493 5.16 21.30 11.54
CA GLU A 493 5.25 21.37 13.00
C GLU A 493 5.67 20.04 13.64
N ALA A 494 5.47 18.91 12.95
CA ALA A 494 5.91 17.60 13.42
C ALA A 494 7.43 17.50 13.58
N GLN A 495 8.20 18.42 12.98
CA GLN A 495 9.65 18.57 13.21
C GLN A 495 10.01 18.66 14.70
N GLU A 496 9.14 19.23 15.54
CA GLU A 496 9.39 19.35 16.98
C GLU A 496 9.37 18.00 17.72
N LEU A 497 8.76 16.97 17.12
CA LEU A 497 8.70 15.63 17.66
C LEU A 497 9.97 14.81 17.40
N ALA A 498 10.82 15.28 16.47
CA ALA A 498 12.05 14.59 16.10
C ALA A 498 13.19 14.85 17.10
N GLY A 499 14.18 13.95 17.10
CA GLY A 499 15.47 14.17 17.75
C GLY A 499 16.21 15.38 17.15
N GLU A 500 17.18 15.93 17.88
CA GLU A 500 17.83 17.19 17.51
C GLU A 500 18.55 17.15 16.15
N GLY A 501 19.11 16.00 15.76
CA GLY A 501 19.77 15.82 14.48
C GLY A 501 18.78 15.87 13.33
N LEU A 502 17.73 15.04 13.38
CA LEU A 502 16.71 14.98 12.34
C LEU A 502 15.91 16.30 12.27
N LYS A 503 15.61 16.90 13.43
CA LYS A 503 14.94 18.21 13.52
C LYS A 503 15.71 19.31 12.80
N ALA A 504 17.02 19.39 12.99
CA ALA A 504 17.86 20.39 12.32
C ALA A 504 17.82 20.23 10.79
N VAL A 505 17.94 18.99 10.30
CA VAL A 505 17.88 18.68 8.86
C VAL A 505 16.52 19.03 8.28
N CYS A 506 15.44 18.64 8.96
CA CYS A 506 14.08 18.90 8.50
C CYS A 506 13.78 20.40 8.43
N ARG A 507 14.21 21.19 9.43
CA ARG A 507 14.09 22.65 9.42
C ARG A 507 14.88 23.30 8.28
N GLN A 508 16.09 22.80 8.01
CA GLN A 508 16.92 23.32 6.93
C GLN A 508 16.29 23.07 5.55
N LEU A 509 15.68 21.90 5.36
CA LEU A 509 15.06 21.52 4.09
C LEU A 509 13.59 21.94 3.95
N GLY A 510 12.95 22.39 5.04
CA GLY A 510 11.53 22.74 5.06
C GLY A 510 10.60 21.54 4.87
N ILE A 511 10.98 20.36 5.37
CA ILE A 511 10.22 19.10 5.20
C ILE A 511 9.77 18.51 6.55
N PRO A 512 8.70 17.71 6.60
CA PRO A 512 8.35 16.95 7.81
C PRO A 512 9.37 15.84 8.12
N PRO A 513 9.48 15.36 9.37
CA PRO A 513 10.35 14.23 9.73
C PRO A 513 9.79 12.86 9.29
N VAL A 514 8.53 12.83 8.88
CA VAL A 514 7.87 11.68 8.26
C VAL A 514 7.47 12.09 6.85
N LEU A 515 8.05 11.45 5.84
CA LEU A 515 7.83 11.78 4.43
C LEU A 515 6.78 10.84 3.83
N SER A 516 5.77 11.44 3.20
CA SER A 516 4.66 10.69 2.60
C SER A 516 5.02 10.20 1.20
N PHE A 517 5.34 8.91 1.08
CA PHE A 517 5.73 8.26 -0.18
C PHE A 517 4.56 7.64 -0.94
N GLY A 518 3.34 7.73 -0.40
CA GLY A 518 2.12 7.34 -1.09
C GLY A 518 1.60 5.96 -0.67
N THR A 519 1.29 5.10 -1.62
CA THR A 519 0.48 3.88 -1.46
C THR A 519 1.31 2.60 -1.27
N CYS A 520 0.67 1.45 -1.11
CA CYS A 520 1.40 0.17 -1.14
C CYS A 520 2.04 -0.10 -2.50
N THR A 521 1.50 0.45 -3.59
CA THR A 521 2.08 0.31 -4.93
C THR A 521 3.36 1.13 -5.11
N ASP A 522 3.50 2.21 -4.34
CA ASP A 522 4.70 3.06 -4.33
C ASP A 522 5.87 2.44 -3.56
N THR A 523 5.72 1.22 -3.02
CA THR A 523 6.84 0.46 -2.45
C THR A 523 7.94 0.16 -3.46
N GLY A 524 7.61 0.07 -4.75
CA GLY A 524 8.59 0.00 -5.83
C GLY A 524 9.54 1.19 -5.82
N ARG A 525 9.03 2.41 -5.58
CA ARG A 525 9.82 3.65 -5.46
C ARG A 525 10.79 3.61 -4.28
N LEU A 526 10.33 3.11 -3.12
CA LEU A 526 11.19 2.94 -1.94
C LEU A 526 12.36 1.98 -2.23
N VAL A 527 12.11 0.88 -2.94
CA VAL A 527 13.16 -0.06 -3.33
C VAL A 527 14.12 0.57 -4.35
N MET A 528 13.62 1.31 -5.33
CA MET A 528 14.47 2.07 -6.26
C MET A 528 15.37 3.06 -5.53
N LEU A 529 14.89 3.73 -4.47
CA LEU A 529 15.70 4.64 -3.66
C LEU A 529 16.82 3.89 -2.93
N VAL A 530 16.50 2.76 -2.29
CA VAL A 530 17.48 1.91 -1.62
C VAL A 530 18.55 1.45 -2.61
N ASN A 531 18.16 1.03 -3.81
CA ASN A 531 19.08 0.61 -4.86
C ASN A 531 19.98 1.76 -5.32
N ALA A 532 19.41 2.92 -5.61
CA ALA A 532 20.17 4.10 -6.04
C ALA A 532 21.20 4.55 -4.99
N VAL A 533 20.85 4.49 -3.70
CA VAL A 533 21.78 4.81 -2.60
C VAL A 533 22.88 3.75 -2.50
N ALA A 534 22.54 2.47 -2.62
CA ALA A 534 23.50 1.37 -2.60
C ALA A 534 24.53 1.49 -3.74
N ASP A 535 24.04 1.77 -4.96
CA ASP A 535 24.86 1.96 -6.16
C ASP A 535 25.77 3.18 -6.02
N ALA A 536 25.25 4.31 -5.52
CA ALA A 536 26.05 5.52 -5.28
C ALA A 536 27.18 5.30 -4.27
N LEU A 537 27.01 4.37 -3.32
CA LEU A 537 28.01 3.98 -2.34
C LEU A 537 28.90 2.81 -2.78
N GLY A 538 28.56 2.14 -3.89
CA GLY A 538 29.23 0.92 -4.34
C GLY A 538 29.11 -0.25 -3.35
N VAL A 539 27.98 -0.34 -2.64
CA VAL A 539 27.71 -1.39 -1.64
C VAL A 539 26.46 -2.19 -1.99
N ASP A 540 26.29 -3.34 -1.36
CA ASP A 540 25.04 -4.10 -1.47
C ASP A 540 23.91 -3.40 -0.66
N PRO A 541 22.65 -3.39 -1.14
CA PRO A 541 21.51 -2.88 -0.36
C PRO A 541 21.43 -3.44 1.07
N ALA A 542 21.82 -4.71 1.28
CA ALA A 542 21.87 -5.34 2.58
C ALA A 542 22.88 -4.70 3.55
N GLN A 543 23.79 -3.84 3.09
CA GLN A 543 24.79 -3.15 3.93
C GLN A 543 24.32 -1.77 4.40
N LEU A 544 23.24 -1.23 3.83
CA LEU A 544 22.76 0.10 4.13
C LEU A 544 22.15 0.19 5.55
N PRO A 545 22.24 1.36 6.22
CA PRO A 545 21.60 1.62 7.51
C PRO A 545 20.11 1.92 7.33
N VAL A 546 19.38 0.97 6.76
CA VAL A 546 17.94 1.07 6.49
C VAL A 546 17.18 -0.13 7.05
N ALA A 547 15.90 0.06 7.35
CA ALA A 547 15.02 -1.01 7.79
C ALA A 547 13.58 -0.79 7.29
N VAL A 548 12.77 -1.85 7.35
CA VAL A 548 11.35 -1.83 7.02
C VAL A 548 10.54 -2.14 8.27
N THR A 549 9.39 -1.49 8.43
CA THR A 549 8.45 -1.80 9.51
C THR A 549 7.02 -1.79 8.98
N ALA A 550 6.25 -2.83 9.32
CA ALA A 550 4.82 -2.94 9.05
C ALA A 550 4.09 -3.19 10.38
N PRO A 551 3.84 -2.13 11.20
CA PRO A 551 3.34 -2.29 12.56
C PRO A 551 1.90 -2.78 12.68
N GLU A 552 1.08 -2.62 11.64
CA GLU A 552 -0.32 -3.07 11.64
C GLU A 552 -0.70 -3.71 10.30
N TYR A 553 0.16 -4.57 9.76
CA TYR A 553 -0.16 -5.24 8.51
C TYR A 553 -1.46 -6.08 8.64
N MET A 554 -2.17 -6.23 7.53
CA MET A 554 -3.45 -6.92 7.50
C MET A 554 -3.61 -7.74 6.23
N GLU A 555 -3.30 -7.11 5.10
CA GLU A 555 -3.59 -7.65 3.79
C GLU A 555 -2.50 -8.59 3.25
N GLN A 556 -2.89 -9.46 2.33
CA GLN A 556 -2.01 -10.39 1.62
C GLN A 556 -0.87 -9.70 0.87
N LYS A 557 -1.10 -8.49 0.33
CA LYS A 557 -0.06 -7.66 -0.30
C LYS A 557 1.13 -7.42 0.64
N ALA A 558 0.87 -7.03 1.89
CA ALA A 558 1.93 -6.83 2.88
C ALA A 558 2.76 -8.10 3.16
N THR A 559 2.20 -9.30 2.93
CA THR A 559 2.97 -10.54 3.09
C THR A 559 3.99 -10.73 1.98
N VAL A 560 3.67 -10.43 0.72
CA VAL A 560 4.65 -10.52 -0.38
C VAL A 560 5.69 -9.41 -0.28
N ASP A 561 5.31 -8.21 0.17
CA ASP A 561 6.24 -7.09 0.38
C ASP A 561 7.25 -7.41 1.49
N ALA A 562 6.84 -8.10 2.56
CA ALA A 562 7.76 -8.56 3.60
C ALA A 562 8.80 -9.55 3.05
N PHE A 563 8.39 -10.51 2.19
CA PHE A 563 9.33 -11.40 1.52
C PHE A 563 10.26 -10.65 0.55
N ALA A 564 9.75 -9.64 -0.16
CA ALA A 564 10.54 -8.81 -1.05
C ALA A 564 11.61 -8.01 -0.30
N ALA A 565 11.25 -7.41 0.84
CA ALA A 565 12.19 -6.70 1.70
C ALA A 565 13.28 -7.64 2.24
N VAL A 566 12.90 -8.84 2.72
CA VAL A 566 13.87 -9.84 3.17
C VAL A 566 14.79 -10.30 2.04
N ALA A 567 14.24 -10.58 0.85
CA ALA A 567 15.02 -10.97 -0.33
C ALA A 567 15.99 -9.87 -0.80
N SER A 568 15.61 -8.60 -0.59
CA SER A 568 16.45 -7.42 -0.85
C SER A 568 17.50 -7.18 0.24
N GLY A 569 17.55 -8.02 1.28
CA GLY A 569 18.57 -7.97 2.32
C GLY A 569 18.21 -7.09 3.52
N LEU A 570 16.94 -6.70 3.66
CA LEU A 570 16.50 -5.72 4.65
C LEU A 570 15.99 -6.38 5.94
N TYR A 571 16.21 -5.69 7.05
CA TYR A 571 15.54 -6.01 8.32
C TYR A 571 14.10 -5.53 8.25
N THR A 572 13.16 -6.44 8.49
CA THR A 572 11.73 -6.17 8.32
C THR A 572 10.97 -6.52 9.59
N HIS A 573 10.57 -5.50 10.33
CA HIS A 573 9.64 -5.65 11.45
C HIS A 573 8.21 -5.85 10.92
N VAL A 574 7.48 -6.82 11.45
CA VAL A 574 6.05 -7.03 11.14
C VAL A 574 5.24 -7.24 12.41
N SER A 575 4.06 -6.62 12.43
CA SER A 575 3.05 -6.84 13.45
C SER A 575 1.65 -6.68 12.86
N PRO A 576 0.63 -7.45 13.29
CA PRO A 576 0.65 -8.50 14.33
C PRO A 576 1.54 -9.69 13.96
N VAL A 577 1.97 -10.51 14.94
CA VAL A 577 2.78 -11.70 14.65
C VAL A 577 2.11 -12.61 13.59
N PRO A 578 2.78 -12.94 12.47
CA PRO A 578 2.22 -13.83 11.46
C PRO A 578 1.88 -15.21 12.03
N PRO A 579 0.87 -15.91 11.46
CA PRO A 579 0.43 -17.21 11.96
C PRO A 579 1.40 -18.32 11.56
N VAL A 580 2.63 -18.27 12.09
CA VAL A 580 3.72 -19.21 11.83
C VAL A 580 4.29 -19.82 13.12
N THR A 581 3.87 -19.33 14.28
CA THR A 581 4.44 -19.67 15.60
C THR A 581 4.23 -21.13 16.01
N GLY A 582 3.38 -21.88 15.30
CA GLY A 582 3.21 -23.32 15.49
C GLY A 582 4.35 -24.18 14.93
N ALA A 583 5.24 -23.62 14.12
CA ALA A 583 6.38 -24.32 13.53
C ALA A 583 7.70 -23.63 13.91
N PRO A 584 8.37 -24.04 15.00
CA PRO A 584 9.59 -23.40 15.49
C PRO A 584 10.71 -23.31 14.44
N GLU A 585 10.88 -24.34 13.60
CA GLU A 585 11.88 -24.33 12.52
C GLU A 585 11.60 -23.25 11.46
N VAL A 586 10.32 -23.02 11.14
CA VAL A 586 9.92 -21.93 10.22
C VAL A 586 10.16 -20.57 10.85
N VAL A 587 9.84 -20.42 12.15
CA VAL A 587 10.14 -19.19 12.89
C VAL A 587 11.63 -18.89 12.85
N LYS A 588 12.47 -19.86 13.25
CA LYS A 588 13.93 -19.75 13.24
C LYS A 588 14.46 -19.41 11.85
N LEU A 589 13.94 -20.03 10.80
CA LEU A 589 14.33 -19.68 9.44
C LEU A 589 14.06 -18.22 9.12
N LEU A 590 12.83 -17.74 9.36
CA LEU A 590 12.41 -16.39 8.97
C LEU A 590 13.05 -15.30 9.83
N THR A 591 13.36 -15.56 11.10
CA THR A 591 13.89 -14.56 12.04
C THR A 591 15.40 -14.62 12.24
N GLU A 592 16.06 -15.71 11.86
CA GLU A 592 17.48 -15.93 12.12
C GLU A 592 18.23 -16.45 10.88
N ASP A 593 17.91 -17.66 10.41
CA ASP A 593 18.78 -18.35 9.43
C ASP A 593 18.77 -17.67 8.05
N VAL A 594 17.64 -17.09 7.64
CA VAL A 594 17.51 -16.39 6.34
C VAL A 594 18.46 -15.20 6.19
N ALA A 595 18.88 -14.58 7.31
CA ALA A 595 19.86 -13.50 7.30
C ALA A 595 21.21 -13.94 6.74
N GLY A 596 21.60 -15.20 6.97
CA GLY A 596 22.82 -15.78 6.41
C GLY A 596 22.73 -16.05 4.90
N LEU A 597 21.53 -16.10 4.34
CA LEU A 597 21.29 -16.39 2.92
C LEU A 597 21.18 -15.13 2.08
N VAL A 598 20.37 -14.16 2.54
CA VAL A 598 20.05 -12.95 1.76
C VAL A 598 20.42 -11.64 2.47
N GLY A 599 20.81 -11.69 3.75
CA GLY A 599 21.16 -10.50 4.56
C GLY A 599 19.97 -9.89 5.32
N GLY A 600 18.75 -10.14 4.85
CA GLY A 600 17.51 -9.66 5.44
C GLY A 600 16.88 -10.69 6.37
N LYS A 601 15.96 -10.23 7.24
CA LYS A 601 15.24 -11.10 8.19
C LYS A 601 13.96 -10.47 8.69
N ILE A 602 13.06 -11.29 9.22
CA ILE A 602 11.87 -10.84 9.94
C ILE A 602 12.19 -10.56 11.40
N ALA A 603 11.61 -9.49 11.92
CA ALA A 603 11.49 -9.22 13.34
C ALA A 603 10.00 -9.05 13.69
N VAL A 604 9.65 -9.35 14.94
CA VAL A 604 8.27 -9.29 15.43
C VAL A 604 8.23 -8.57 16.78
N GLY A 605 7.13 -7.87 17.04
CA GLY A 605 6.90 -7.19 18.31
C GLY A 605 5.69 -6.28 18.22
N ASP A 606 5.06 -5.99 19.34
CA ASP A 606 3.88 -5.10 19.40
C ASP A 606 4.15 -3.84 20.25
N ASP A 607 5.29 -3.78 20.94
CA ASP A 607 5.69 -2.66 21.80
C ASP A 607 6.48 -1.61 20.99
N PRO A 608 5.98 -0.36 20.85
CA PRO A 608 6.61 0.65 20.00
C PRO A 608 8.07 0.95 20.34
N GLU A 609 8.41 1.01 21.63
CA GLU A 609 9.77 1.32 22.08
C GLU A 609 10.72 0.17 21.74
N THR A 610 10.34 -1.07 22.06
CA THR A 610 11.11 -2.28 21.73
C THR A 610 11.32 -2.42 20.21
N ILE A 611 10.29 -2.13 19.42
CA ILE A 611 10.39 -2.13 17.95
C ILE A 611 11.43 -1.10 17.48
N ALA A 612 11.33 0.14 17.97
CA ALA A 612 12.24 1.21 17.60
C ALA A 612 13.68 0.94 18.05
N ASP A 613 13.88 0.35 19.23
CA ASP A 613 15.19 -0.02 19.75
C ASP A 613 15.84 -1.14 18.91
N GLY A 614 15.09 -2.18 18.54
CA GLY A 614 15.60 -3.24 17.66
C GLY A 614 15.96 -2.74 16.26
N ILE A 615 15.17 -1.81 15.72
CA ILE A 615 15.48 -1.13 14.45
C ILE A 615 16.74 -0.27 14.58
N LEU A 616 16.86 0.51 15.65
CA LEU A 616 18.04 1.35 15.90
C LEU A 616 19.31 0.51 16.10
N GLU A 617 19.23 -0.61 16.82
CA GLU A 617 20.34 -1.56 16.96
C GLU A 617 20.79 -2.09 15.59
N HIS A 618 19.83 -2.49 14.74
CA HIS A 618 20.12 -2.92 13.38
C HIS A 618 20.83 -1.83 12.57
N ILE A 619 20.28 -0.61 12.57
CA ILE A 619 20.85 0.55 11.89
C ILE A 619 22.27 0.81 12.35
N ASN A 620 22.51 0.86 13.66
CA ASN A 620 23.85 1.09 14.24
C ASN A 620 24.84 -0.01 13.84
N LYS A 621 24.41 -1.28 13.79
CA LYS A 621 25.24 -2.38 13.29
C LYS A 621 25.65 -2.18 11.83
N LYS A 622 24.73 -1.73 10.97
CA LYS A 622 25.01 -1.44 9.55
C LYS A 622 25.94 -0.25 9.39
N ARG A 623 25.72 0.84 10.16
CA ARG A 623 26.63 1.99 10.22
C ARG A 623 28.05 1.59 10.58
N ALA A 624 28.22 0.80 11.66
CA ALA A 624 29.53 0.32 12.07
C ALA A 624 30.20 -0.55 10.99
N GLY A 625 29.40 -1.36 10.26
CA GLY A 625 29.88 -2.12 9.10
C GLY A 625 30.33 -1.28 7.91
N LEU A 626 29.85 -0.03 7.81
CA LEU A 626 30.28 0.97 6.83
C LEU A 626 31.40 1.90 7.35
N GLY A 627 31.84 1.71 8.60
CA GLY A 627 32.86 2.56 9.25
C GLY A 627 32.36 3.93 9.72
N LEU A 628 31.06 4.04 10.04
CA LEU A 628 30.37 5.28 10.47
C LEU A 628 29.96 5.32 11.94
#